data_AF-A0A0K3C8N3-F1
#
_entry.id   AF-A0A0K3C8N3-F1
#
_cell.length_a   1.000
_cell.length_b   1.000
_cell.length_c   1.000
_cell.angle_alpha   90.00
_cell.angle_beta   90.00
_cell.angle_gamma   90.00
#
_symmetry.space_group_name_H-M   'P 1'
#
loop_
_entity.id
_entity.type
_entity.pdbx_description
1 polymer ?
#
loop_
_entity_poly.entity_id
_entity_poly.type
_entity_poly.pdbx_seq_one_letter_code
_entity_poly.pdbx_strand_id
1 'polypeptide(L)'
;MLARRATTLFSTLARSPRTAVLASTTVLASALLIANPSIRNNLGSFHSSSLQMASKQYPTHLTEQEWRMKLSPEQFRVRCRLSSPHFLLEGGKKLTSPSPILREKGTEMAGTGEYDKHYPGKGVYECAGCGQPLYTADTKFKSGCGWPAYFDAIPGAVDEHVDRSWGMERIEITCSGCGGHLGHIFKGEGYDTPTDARHCVNSVSIKFDPSKDMKYEGPTKEAKA
;
A
#
# COMPACT_ATOMS: atom_id res chain seq x y z
N MET A 1 59.68 20.41 -35.09
CA MET A 1 60.89 20.24 -34.26
C MET A 1 60.52 20.49 -32.81
N LEU A 2 60.78 19.47 -31.97
CA LEU A 2 61.06 19.47 -30.52
C LEU A 2 60.31 20.40 -29.54
N ALA A 3 59.60 19.77 -28.60
CA ALA A 3 59.70 19.97 -27.14
C ALA A 3 59.11 18.69 -26.49
N ARG A 4 59.81 17.74 -25.83
CA ARG A 4 60.59 17.75 -24.56
C ARG A 4 59.87 18.58 -23.47
N ARG A 5 59.49 18.09 -22.28
CA ARG A 5 59.98 17.01 -21.39
C ARG A 5 58.99 16.83 -20.21
N ALA A 6 59.26 15.83 -19.35
CA ALA A 6 58.81 15.61 -17.96
C ALA A 6 57.73 14.51 -17.81
N THR A 7 57.79 13.54 -16.89
CA THR A 7 58.72 13.23 -15.78
C THR A 7 58.51 11.76 -15.39
N THR A 8 59.57 11.07 -15.00
CA THR A 8 59.58 9.71 -14.41
C THR A 8 59.28 9.75 -12.92
N LEU A 9 58.45 8.84 -12.40
CA LEU A 9 58.60 8.27 -11.06
C LEU A 9 58.15 6.79 -11.03
N PHE A 10 59.06 5.96 -10.53
CA PHE A 10 58.89 4.54 -10.19
C PHE A 10 58.22 4.40 -8.82
N SER A 11 57.41 3.36 -8.62
CA SER A 11 57.48 2.53 -7.39
C SER A 11 56.60 1.27 -7.50
N THR A 12 57.10 0.24 -6.85
CA THR A 12 56.90 -1.21 -6.98
C THR A 12 55.79 -1.81 -6.10
N LEU A 13 55.22 -2.92 -6.59
CA LEU A 13 54.84 -4.17 -5.91
C LEU A 13 54.05 -4.13 -4.57
N ALA A 14 52.92 -4.84 -4.53
CA ALA A 14 52.65 -5.80 -3.45
C ALA A 14 51.61 -6.85 -3.87
N ARG A 15 51.97 -8.11 -3.61
CA ARG A 15 51.33 -9.37 -4.00
C ARG A 15 50.52 -9.89 -2.81
N SER A 16 49.31 -10.39 -3.07
CA SER A 16 48.49 -11.10 -2.07
C SER A 16 49.09 -12.47 -1.72
N PRO A 17 48.99 -12.93 -0.46
CA PRO A 17 49.11 -14.34 -0.13
C PRO A 17 47.76 -14.97 0.23
N ARG A 18 47.53 -16.14 -0.38
CA ARG A 18 46.65 -17.23 0.10
C ARG A 18 47.47 -18.14 1.02
N THR A 19 46.88 -18.65 2.11
CA THR A 19 47.10 -19.97 2.77
C THR A 19 46.16 -20.02 3.99
N ALA A 20 45.23 -20.97 4.23
CA ALA A 20 45.22 -22.44 4.26
C ALA A 20 45.99 -23.06 5.46
N VAL A 21 45.26 -23.51 6.50
CA VAL A 21 45.64 -24.49 7.55
C VAL A 21 44.31 -25.09 8.08
N LEU A 22 43.91 -26.34 7.78
CA LEU A 22 44.28 -27.69 8.27
C LEU A 22 43.67 -28.12 9.62
N ALA A 23 43.33 -29.41 9.66
CA ALA A 23 42.32 -30.10 10.47
C ALA A 23 42.84 -30.69 11.80
N SER A 24 41.91 -31.28 12.59
CA SER A 24 42.04 -32.36 13.62
C SER A 24 41.33 -31.96 14.94
N THR A 25 40.61 -32.76 15.71
CA THR A 25 40.45 -34.23 15.88
C THR A 25 39.13 -34.50 16.61
N THR A 26 38.53 -35.68 16.38
CA THR A 26 37.45 -36.27 17.17
C THR A 26 37.99 -37.06 18.36
N VAL A 27 37.30 -37.02 19.51
CA VAL A 27 37.31 -38.09 20.54
C VAL A 27 35.92 -38.22 21.16
N LEU A 28 35.40 -39.46 21.16
CA LEU A 28 34.19 -39.92 21.85
C LEU A 28 34.54 -40.36 23.28
N ALA A 29 33.65 -40.16 24.26
CA ALA A 29 33.54 -41.03 25.44
C ALA A 29 32.17 -40.87 26.12
N SER A 30 31.63 -42.01 26.56
CA SER A 30 30.28 -42.25 27.06
C SER A 30 30.19 -42.30 28.60
N ALA A 31 28.99 -42.05 29.10
CA ALA A 31 28.30 -42.76 30.21
C ALA A 31 28.64 -42.53 31.71
N LEU A 32 27.52 -42.56 32.47
CA LEU A 32 27.25 -42.93 33.87
C LEU A 32 27.14 -41.89 35.00
N LEU A 33 25.92 -41.86 35.54
CA LEU A 33 25.38 -41.39 36.83
C LEU A 33 26.31 -41.56 38.05
N ILE A 34 26.37 -40.56 38.93
CA ILE A 34 26.22 -40.72 40.39
C ILE A 34 25.49 -39.50 40.97
N ALA A 35 24.44 -39.78 41.73
CA ALA A 35 23.61 -38.83 42.48
C ALA A 35 24.37 -38.17 43.65
N ASN A 36 23.97 -36.95 44.04
CA ASN A 36 24.17 -36.52 45.42
C ASN A 36 23.02 -35.59 45.90
N PRO A 37 22.15 -36.04 46.81
CA PRO A 37 21.00 -35.28 47.30
C PRO A 37 21.30 -34.64 48.66
N SER A 38 21.65 -33.35 48.64
CA SER A 38 21.58 -32.40 49.75
C SER A 38 22.07 -31.08 49.16
N ILE A 39 21.25 -30.05 48.98
CA ILE A 39 20.65 -29.28 50.06
C ILE A 39 19.34 -28.68 49.53
N ARG A 40 18.28 -28.98 50.27
CA ARG A 40 16.97 -28.35 50.18
C ARG A 40 17.03 -26.90 50.66
N ASN A 41 16.16 -26.09 50.07
CA ASN A 41 15.52 -24.89 50.62
C ASN A 41 16.33 -23.58 50.65
N ASN A 42 16.02 -22.65 49.74
CA ASN A 42 15.27 -21.46 50.14
C ASN A 42 14.79 -20.59 48.95
N LEU A 43 13.53 -20.16 49.08
CA LEU A 43 12.88 -18.95 48.56
C LEU A 43 12.76 -18.70 47.05
N GLY A 44 11.49 -18.62 46.59
CA GLY A 44 11.11 -17.75 45.48
C GLY A 44 10.14 -18.37 44.48
N SER A 45 8.92 -18.70 44.91
CA SER A 45 7.81 -18.96 43.98
C SER A 45 7.45 -17.67 43.24
N PHE A 46 8.10 -17.45 42.09
CA PHE A 46 7.60 -16.50 41.11
C PHE A 46 6.27 -17.04 40.58
N HIS A 47 5.18 -16.50 41.12
CA HIS A 47 3.87 -16.66 40.53
C HIS A 47 3.95 -16.12 39.10
N SER A 48 3.73 -17.00 38.13
CA SER A 48 3.45 -16.61 36.76
C SER A 48 2.18 -15.75 36.79
N SER A 49 2.35 -14.44 36.74
CA SER A 49 1.26 -13.53 36.43
C SER A 49 0.83 -13.83 35.01
N SER A 50 -0.15 -14.71 34.88
CA SER A 50 -0.96 -14.86 33.68
C SER A 50 -1.48 -13.46 33.34
N LEU A 51 -0.89 -12.84 32.31
CA LEU A 51 -1.49 -11.71 31.65
C LEU A 51 -2.83 -12.20 31.12
N GLN A 52 -3.91 -11.95 31.86
CA GLN A 52 -5.26 -11.98 31.32
C GLN A 52 -5.31 -10.92 30.22
N MET A 53 -4.99 -11.34 29.00
CA MET A 53 -5.38 -10.64 27.79
C MET A 53 -6.91 -10.64 27.78
N ALA A 54 -7.50 -9.56 28.28
CA ALA A 54 -8.92 -9.32 28.16
C ALA A 54 -9.28 -9.47 26.68
N SER A 55 -10.03 -10.52 26.36
CA SER A 55 -10.60 -10.72 25.03
C SER A 55 -11.60 -9.59 24.82
N LYS A 56 -11.13 -8.48 24.26
CA LYS A 56 -12.00 -7.41 23.79
C LYS A 56 -12.91 -8.06 22.76
N GLN A 57 -14.16 -8.33 23.15
CA GLN A 57 -15.18 -8.88 22.29
C GLN A 57 -15.45 -7.83 21.20
N TYR A 58 -14.84 -7.98 20.04
CA TYR A 58 -15.12 -7.10 18.91
C TYR A 58 -16.46 -7.53 18.29
N PRO A 59 -17.39 -6.59 18.05
CA PRO A 59 -18.67 -6.91 17.45
C PRO A 59 -18.46 -7.54 16.07
N THR A 60 -19.05 -8.71 15.86
CA THR A 60 -18.80 -9.57 14.69
C THR A 60 -19.57 -9.16 13.44
N HIS A 61 -20.43 -8.14 13.52
CA HIS A 61 -21.15 -7.59 12.37
C HIS A 61 -21.39 -6.09 12.57
N LEU A 62 -20.50 -5.26 12.02
CA LEU A 62 -20.76 -3.83 11.81
C LEU A 62 -20.70 -3.58 10.30
N THR A 63 -21.56 -2.69 9.82
CA THR A 63 -21.55 -2.17 8.44
C THR A 63 -20.28 -1.34 8.17
N GLU A 64 -19.94 -1.14 6.90
CA GLU A 64 -18.78 -0.30 6.51
C GLU A 64 -18.87 1.11 7.10
N GLN A 65 -20.07 1.69 7.14
CA GLN A 65 -20.32 3.02 7.73
C GLN A 65 -20.09 3.02 9.25
N GLU A 66 -20.56 2.01 9.96
CA GLU A 66 -20.34 1.90 11.41
C GLU A 66 -18.86 1.69 11.75
N TRP A 67 -18.13 0.95 10.91
CA TRP A 67 -16.70 0.82 11.09
C TRP A 67 -15.94 2.11 10.77
N ARG A 68 -16.39 2.91 9.79
CA ARG A 68 -15.82 4.23 9.49
C ARG A 68 -15.90 5.16 10.69
N MET A 69 -17.02 5.13 11.41
CA MET A 69 -17.18 5.96 12.61
C MET A 69 -16.36 5.48 13.81
N LYS A 70 -16.03 4.18 13.88
CA LYS A 70 -15.31 3.60 15.03
C LYS A 70 -13.80 3.58 14.89
N LEU A 71 -13.27 3.68 13.67
CA LEU A 71 -11.85 3.52 13.39
C LEU A 71 -11.23 4.83 12.91
N SER A 72 -10.01 5.11 13.33
CA SER A 72 -9.20 6.15 12.67
C SER A 72 -9.00 5.80 11.19
N PRO A 73 -8.71 6.78 10.31
CA PRO A 73 -8.48 6.53 8.89
C PRO A 73 -7.44 5.42 8.64
N GLU A 74 -6.35 5.40 9.41
CA GLU A 74 -5.32 4.36 9.33
C GLU A 74 -5.82 2.98 9.78
N GLN A 75 -6.60 2.92 10.86
CA GLN A 75 -7.19 1.67 11.32
C GLN A 75 -8.26 1.16 10.35
N PHE A 76 -9.03 2.06 9.76
CA PHE A 76 -10.02 1.73 8.75
C PHE A 76 -9.33 1.19 7.50
N ARG A 77 -8.23 1.82 7.07
CA ARG A 77 -7.37 1.35 5.97
C ARG A 77 -6.82 -0.05 6.23
N VAL A 78 -6.29 -0.30 7.43
CA VAL A 78 -5.84 -1.63 7.83
C VAL A 78 -7.00 -2.62 7.84
N ARG A 79 -8.18 -2.25 8.39
CA ARG A 79 -9.36 -3.12 8.37
C ARG A 79 -9.78 -3.49 6.95
N CYS A 80 -9.97 -2.51 6.07
CA CYS A 80 -10.35 -2.74 4.68
C CYS A 80 -9.36 -3.66 3.96
N ARG A 81 -8.06 -3.51 4.24
CA ARG A 81 -7.03 -4.42 3.75
C ARG A 81 -7.23 -5.85 4.27
N LEU A 82 -7.53 -6.02 5.55
CA LEU A 82 -7.73 -7.34 6.18
C LEU A 82 -9.08 -7.99 5.83
N SER A 83 -10.11 -7.20 5.58
CA SER A 83 -11.48 -7.65 5.27
C SER A 83 -11.73 -7.83 3.78
N SER A 84 -10.76 -7.48 2.92
CA SER A 84 -10.83 -7.83 1.51
C SER A 84 -10.87 -9.36 1.37
N PRO A 85 -11.85 -9.94 0.64
CA PRO A 85 -11.94 -11.39 0.43
C PRO A 85 -10.64 -12.02 -0.10
N HIS A 86 -9.81 -11.17 -0.72
CA HIS A 86 -8.53 -11.53 -1.28
C HIS A 86 -7.40 -11.69 -0.23
N PHE A 87 -7.44 -10.96 0.89
CA PHE A 87 -6.37 -11.01 1.90
C PHE A 87 -6.34 -12.35 2.65
N LEU A 88 -7.50 -12.98 2.83
CA LEU A 88 -7.66 -14.20 3.62
C LEU A 88 -7.22 -15.48 2.89
N LEU A 89 -6.99 -15.44 1.57
CA LEU A 89 -6.73 -16.67 0.80
C LEU A 89 -5.25 -16.85 0.38
N GLU A 90 -4.46 -15.79 0.18
CA GLU A 90 -3.15 -15.95 -0.47
C GLU A 90 -2.03 -14.98 -0.01
N GLY A 91 -1.98 -14.55 1.27
CA GLY A 91 -0.78 -13.87 1.78
C GLY A 91 -0.46 -12.51 1.11
N GLY A 92 -1.49 -11.78 0.70
CA GLY A 92 -1.37 -10.42 0.20
C GLY A 92 -1.24 -10.32 -1.33
N LYS A 93 -2.05 -9.42 -1.91
CA LYS A 93 -1.92 -8.89 -3.28
C LYS A 93 -2.11 -9.90 -4.42
N LYS A 94 -3.35 -10.29 -4.72
CA LYS A 94 -3.70 -10.70 -6.08
C LYS A 94 -4.85 -9.81 -6.52
N LEU A 95 -4.53 -8.96 -7.48
CA LEU A 95 -5.53 -8.32 -8.32
C LEU A 95 -6.28 -9.44 -9.05
N THR A 96 -7.59 -9.55 -8.86
CA THR A 96 -8.38 -10.58 -9.54
C THR A 96 -8.57 -10.26 -11.03
N SER A 97 -8.37 -9.01 -11.43
CA SER A 97 -8.44 -8.58 -12.82
C SER A 97 -7.08 -8.75 -13.54
N PRO A 98 -7.10 -9.24 -14.81
CA PRO A 98 -5.90 -9.44 -15.62
C PRO A 98 -5.40 -8.15 -16.30
N SER A 99 -5.96 -6.98 -15.99
CA SER A 99 -5.65 -5.74 -16.74
C SER A 99 -4.19 -5.30 -16.53
N PRO A 100 -3.38 -5.20 -17.60
CA PRO A 100 -2.01 -4.68 -17.52
C PRO A 100 -1.97 -3.27 -16.91
N ILE A 101 -3.02 -2.46 -17.08
CA ILE A 101 -3.08 -1.10 -16.53
C ILE A 101 -3.02 -1.10 -15.00
N LEU A 102 -3.74 -2.01 -14.34
CA LEU A 102 -3.73 -2.13 -12.87
C LEU A 102 -2.40 -2.66 -12.31
N ARG A 103 -1.65 -3.45 -13.08
CA ARG A 103 -0.44 -4.17 -12.63
C ARG A 103 0.87 -3.53 -13.09
N GLU A 104 0.90 -3.07 -14.33
CA GLU A 104 2.06 -2.53 -15.05
C GLU A 104 2.02 -1.00 -15.14
N LYS A 105 1.09 -0.35 -14.43
CA LYS A 105 0.94 1.11 -14.37
C LYS A 105 0.75 1.76 -15.74
N GLY A 106 0.03 1.06 -16.62
CA GLY A 106 -0.34 1.57 -17.93
C GLY A 106 -1.37 2.70 -17.83
N THR A 107 -1.68 3.33 -18.96
CA THR A 107 -2.73 4.34 -19.06
C THR A 107 -3.56 4.06 -20.32
N GLU A 108 -4.89 4.06 -20.18
CA GLU A 108 -5.79 3.88 -21.33
C GLU A 108 -5.71 5.08 -22.28
N MET A 109 -6.07 4.90 -23.55
CA MET A 109 -6.08 6.01 -24.50
C MET A 109 -7.15 7.05 -24.12
N ALA A 110 -6.80 8.33 -24.20
CA ALA A 110 -7.71 9.43 -23.89
C ALA A 110 -8.99 9.36 -24.73
N GLY A 111 -10.14 9.56 -24.08
CA GLY A 111 -11.48 9.61 -24.69
C GLY A 111 -12.08 8.26 -25.07
N THR A 112 -11.36 7.15 -24.84
CA THR A 112 -11.84 5.79 -25.15
C THR A 112 -12.43 5.05 -23.96
N GLY A 113 -12.16 5.52 -22.74
CA GLY A 113 -12.59 4.88 -21.51
C GLY A 113 -14.11 4.92 -21.33
N GLU A 114 -14.68 3.80 -20.85
CA GLU A 114 -16.13 3.64 -20.60
C GLU A 114 -16.70 4.75 -19.71
N TYR A 115 -15.93 5.22 -18.73
CA TYR A 115 -16.42 6.13 -17.70
C TYR A 115 -16.04 7.61 -17.92
N ASP A 116 -15.31 7.95 -18.99
CA ASP A 116 -14.97 9.35 -19.30
C ASP A 116 -16.24 10.23 -19.41
N LYS A 117 -17.20 9.79 -20.23
CA LYS A 117 -18.47 10.49 -20.48
C LYS A 117 -19.65 9.99 -19.63
N HIS A 118 -19.38 9.19 -18.60
CA HIS A 118 -20.40 8.63 -17.73
C HIS A 118 -20.65 9.54 -16.52
N TYR A 119 -21.88 10.03 -16.32
CA TYR A 119 -22.25 10.96 -15.23
C TYR A 119 -23.58 10.54 -14.60
N PRO A 120 -23.59 9.47 -13.78
CA PRO A 120 -24.80 9.00 -13.12
C PRO A 120 -25.16 9.91 -11.94
N GLY A 121 -26.44 10.03 -11.60
CA GLY A 121 -26.88 10.82 -10.45
C GLY A 121 -26.69 10.15 -9.09
N LYS A 122 -26.39 8.84 -9.07
CA LYS A 122 -26.06 8.05 -7.89
C LYS A 122 -25.27 6.82 -8.29
N GLY A 123 -24.53 6.22 -7.36
CA GLY A 123 -23.71 5.03 -7.63
C GLY A 123 -22.32 5.14 -7.03
N VAL A 124 -21.59 4.04 -7.08
CA VAL A 124 -20.20 3.95 -6.58
C VAL A 124 -19.30 3.37 -7.67
N TYR A 125 -18.10 3.93 -7.79
CA TYR A 125 -17.03 3.35 -8.59
C TYR A 125 -16.10 2.56 -7.68
N GLU A 126 -15.99 1.27 -7.96
CA GLU A 126 -15.22 0.30 -7.20
C GLU A 126 -13.94 -0.08 -7.92
N CYS A 127 -12.93 -0.52 -7.19
CA CYS A 127 -11.72 -1.07 -7.78
C CYS A 127 -12.06 -2.32 -8.61
N ALA A 128 -11.73 -2.31 -9.91
CA ALA A 128 -11.98 -3.46 -10.78
C ALA A 128 -11.19 -4.72 -10.35
N GLY A 129 -10.12 -4.56 -9.55
CA GLY A 129 -9.27 -5.67 -9.11
C GLY A 129 -9.60 -6.27 -7.74
N CYS A 130 -10.34 -5.56 -6.86
CA CYS A 130 -10.68 -6.10 -5.53
C CYS A 130 -12.09 -5.72 -5.02
N GLY A 131 -12.85 -4.93 -5.78
CA GLY A 131 -14.20 -4.50 -5.41
C GLY A 131 -14.28 -3.45 -4.31
N GLN A 132 -13.15 -2.92 -3.83
CA GLN A 132 -13.17 -1.85 -2.81
C GLN A 132 -13.82 -0.58 -3.40
N PRO A 133 -14.79 0.05 -2.71
CA PRO A 133 -15.31 1.37 -3.10
C PRO A 133 -14.20 2.42 -3.15
N LEU A 134 -14.05 3.13 -4.27
CA LEU A 134 -13.02 4.15 -4.47
C LEU A 134 -13.59 5.57 -4.57
N TYR A 135 -14.63 5.75 -5.38
CA TYR A 135 -15.25 7.06 -5.66
C TYR A 135 -16.76 6.96 -5.64
N THR A 136 -17.45 8.05 -5.27
CA THR A 136 -18.91 8.15 -5.42
C THR A 136 -19.26 8.89 -6.72
N ALA A 137 -20.48 8.70 -7.22
CA ALA A 137 -20.98 9.45 -8.37
C ALA A 137 -20.89 10.98 -8.17
N ASP A 138 -21.18 11.44 -6.95
CA ASP A 138 -21.17 12.86 -6.57
C ASP A 138 -19.79 13.51 -6.71
N THR A 139 -18.72 12.71 -6.56
CA THR A 139 -17.33 13.21 -6.67
C THR A 139 -16.85 13.36 -8.11
N LYS A 140 -17.60 12.84 -9.10
CA LYS A 140 -17.22 12.87 -10.50
C LYS A 140 -17.53 14.23 -11.13
N PHE A 141 -16.60 14.77 -11.92
CA PHE A 141 -16.80 16.04 -12.60
C PHE A 141 -16.23 16.02 -14.02
N LYS A 142 -16.64 16.99 -14.85
CA LYS A 142 -16.19 17.13 -16.23
C LYS A 142 -14.88 17.93 -16.28
N SER A 143 -13.75 17.23 -16.31
CA SER A 143 -12.42 17.84 -16.40
C SER A 143 -12.00 18.22 -17.84
N GLY A 144 -12.52 17.48 -18.84
CA GLY A 144 -12.09 17.59 -20.23
C GLY A 144 -10.76 16.89 -20.55
N CYS A 145 -10.18 16.14 -19.61
CA CYS A 145 -8.87 15.50 -19.79
C CYS A 145 -8.90 14.22 -20.65
N GLY A 146 -10.08 13.66 -20.93
CA GLY A 146 -10.24 12.41 -21.69
C GLY A 146 -10.22 11.14 -20.83
N TRP A 147 -10.18 11.27 -19.51
CA TRP A 147 -10.32 10.18 -18.54
C TRP A 147 -11.36 10.57 -17.49
N PRO A 148 -12.02 9.59 -16.83
CA PRO A 148 -12.88 9.88 -15.70
C PRO A 148 -12.12 10.63 -14.61
N ALA A 149 -12.68 11.75 -14.19
CA ALA A 149 -12.09 12.65 -13.22
C ALA A 149 -12.97 12.80 -11.98
N TYR A 150 -12.33 12.72 -10.82
CA TYR A 150 -12.98 12.87 -9.52
C TYR A 150 -12.25 13.92 -8.71
N PHE A 151 -12.98 14.71 -7.91
CA PHE A 151 -12.35 15.75 -7.10
C PHE A 151 -11.86 15.24 -5.75
N ASP A 152 -12.44 14.15 -5.25
CA ASP A 152 -11.95 13.49 -4.04
C ASP A 152 -12.30 12.01 -4.09
N ALA A 153 -11.55 11.20 -3.33
CA ALA A 153 -11.82 9.79 -3.13
C ALA A 153 -12.61 9.57 -1.84
N ILE A 154 -13.18 8.37 -1.72
CA ILE A 154 -13.72 7.95 -0.43
C ILE A 154 -12.55 7.90 0.59
N PRO A 155 -12.70 8.45 1.81
CA PRO A 155 -11.62 8.50 2.78
C PRO A 155 -10.98 7.13 3.04
N GLY A 156 -9.65 7.08 2.88
CA GLY A 156 -8.83 5.87 3.06
C GLY A 156 -8.88 4.85 1.91
N ALA A 157 -9.61 5.12 0.83
CA ALA A 157 -9.75 4.18 -0.29
C ALA A 157 -8.59 4.22 -1.31
N VAL A 158 -7.88 5.34 -1.36
CA VAL A 158 -6.80 5.61 -2.32
C VAL A 158 -5.52 5.99 -1.57
N ASP A 159 -4.40 5.39 -1.95
CA ASP A 159 -3.06 5.76 -1.47
C ASP A 159 -2.35 6.63 -2.53
N GLU A 160 -1.68 7.70 -2.10
CA GLU A 160 -0.87 8.59 -2.95
C GLU A 160 0.62 8.20 -2.90
N HIS A 161 1.29 8.18 -4.05
CA HIS A 161 2.73 7.88 -4.17
C HIS A 161 3.43 8.85 -5.11
N VAL A 162 4.63 9.29 -4.76
CA VAL A 162 5.43 10.14 -5.66
C VAL A 162 5.94 9.30 -6.83
N ASP A 163 5.60 9.71 -8.05
CA ASP A 163 6.01 9.10 -9.31
C ASP A 163 7.01 10.02 -10.02
N ARG A 164 8.26 9.55 -10.17
CA ARG A 164 9.34 10.24 -10.87
C ARG A 164 9.67 9.64 -12.24
N SER A 165 8.78 8.82 -12.78
CA SER A 165 8.95 8.22 -14.10
C SER A 165 8.99 9.30 -15.20
N TRP A 166 9.70 8.98 -16.29
CA TRP A 166 9.79 9.84 -17.48
C TRP A 166 10.33 11.26 -17.22
N GLY A 167 11.08 11.47 -16.13
CA GLY A 167 11.68 12.76 -15.80
C GLY A 167 10.68 13.82 -15.33
N MET A 168 9.45 13.42 -15.00
CA MET A 168 8.42 14.29 -14.43
C MET A 168 8.17 13.92 -12.96
N GLU A 169 7.82 14.88 -12.11
CA GLU A 169 7.33 14.59 -10.76
C GLU A 169 5.80 14.68 -10.74
N ARG A 170 5.15 13.53 -10.54
CA ARG A 170 3.69 13.39 -10.45
C ARG A 170 3.33 12.65 -9.17
N ILE A 171 2.04 12.61 -8.86
CA ILE A 171 1.52 11.79 -7.75
C ILE A 171 0.65 10.69 -8.34
N GLU A 172 1.15 9.46 -8.27
CA GLU A 172 0.40 8.25 -8.59
C GLU A 172 -0.65 7.99 -7.51
N ILE A 173 -1.83 7.54 -7.93
CA ILE A 173 -2.89 7.06 -7.04
C ILE A 173 -3.10 5.55 -7.23
N THR A 174 -3.13 4.81 -6.13
CA THR A 174 -3.37 3.36 -6.11
C THR A 174 -4.51 2.99 -5.17
N CYS A 175 -5.13 1.83 -5.39
CA CYS A 175 -6.15 1.32 -4.47
C CYS A 175 -5.50 0.87 -3.15
N SER A 176 -5.97 1.36 -2.01
CA SER A 176 -5.37 1.04 -0.71
C SER A 176 -5.54 -0.42 -0.26
N GLY A 177 -6.57 -1.09 -0.79
CA GLY A 177 -6.89 -2.49 -0.52
C GLY A 177 -5.97 -3.49 -1.24
N CYS A 178 -5.74 -3.31 -2.54
CA CYS A 178 -4.97 -4.25 -3.36
C CYS A 178 -3.65 -3.70 -3.94
N GLY A 179 -3.42 -2.38 -3.85
CA GLY A 179 -2.27 -1.69 -4.44
C GLY A 179 -2.35 -1.51 -5.97
N GLY A 180 -3.51 -1.76 -6.60
CA GLY A 180 -3.68 -1.61 -8.04
C GLY A 180 -3.56 -0.17 -8.50
N HIS A 181 -2.90 0.05 -9.65
CA HIS A 181 -2.75 1.36 -10.25
C HIS A 181 -4.08 1.93 -10.76
N LEU A 182 -4.42 3.14 -10.30
CA LEU A 182 -5.64 3.83 -10.73
C LEU A 182 -5.33 4.91 -11.76
N GLY A 183 -4.27 5.69 -11.55
CA GLY A 183 -3.88 6.82 -12.40
C GLY A 183 -3.03 7.82 -11.62
N HIS A 184 -3.30 9.11 -11.82
CA HIS A 184 -2.57 10.21 -11.16
C HIS A 184 -3.50 11.28 -10.61
N ILE A 185 -3.04 11.99 -9.59
CA ILE A 185 -3.73 13.14 -9.01
C ILE A 185 -2.96 14.44 -9.29
N PHE A 186 -3.72 15.47 -9.63
CA PHE A 186 -3.25 16.82 -9.87
C PHE A 186 -4.00 17.76 -8.93
N LYS A 187 -3.32 18.74 -8.34
CA LYS A 187 -3.90 19.69 -7.37
C LYS A 187 -3.54 21.11 -7.78
N GLY A 188 -4.43 22.08 -7.55
CA GLY A 188 -4.16 23.48 -7.84
C GLY A 188 -4.32 23.88 -9.31
N GLU A 189 -5.18 23.18 -10.05
CA GLU A 189 -5.44 23.46 -11.47
C GLU A 189 -6.53 24.53 -11.66
N GLY A 190 -7.20 24.95 -10.58
CA GLY A 190 -8.25 25.97 -10.60
C GLY A 190 -9.62 25.42 -10.99
N TYR A 191 -9.88 24.13 -10.75
CA TYR A 191 -11.21 23.58 -10.94
C TYR A 191 -12.16 24.10 -9.87
N ASP A 192 -13.39 24.42 -10.27
CA ASP A 192 -14.46 24.78 -9.36
C ASP A 192 -15.00 23.51 -8.65
N THR A 193 -14.17 22.88 -7.83
CA THR A 193 -14.47 21.72 -6.98
C THR A 193 -14.01 22.00 -5.55
N PRO A 194 -14.59 21.35 -4.52
CA PRO A 194 -14.25 21.64 -3.12
C PRO A 194 -12.74 21.60 -2.81
N THR A 195 -12.06 20.60 -3.36
CA THR A 195 -10.66 20.28 -3.08
C THR A 195 -9.68 20.90 -4.07
N ASP A 196 -10.15 21.41 -5.22
CA ASP A 196 -9.30 21.76 -6.38
C ASP A 196 -8.27 20.67 -6.72
N ALA A 197 -8.72 19.41 -6.59
CA ALA A 197 -7.97 18.24 -6.97
C ALA A 197 -8.66 17.55 -8.15
N ARG A 198 -7.86 16.91 -8.99
CA ARG A 198 -8.28 16.11 -10.13
C ARG A 198 -7.60 14.75 -10.06
N HIS A 199 -8.35 13.76 -9.58
CA HIS A 199 -8.01 12.35 -9.67
C HIS A 199 -8.31 11.90 -11.09
N CYS A 200 -7.28 11.79 -11.93
CA CYS A 200 -7.37 11.33 -13.31
C CYS A 200 -7.20 9.80 -13.32
N VAL A 201 -8.31 9.08 -13.48
CA VAL A 201 -8.37 7.63 -13.25
C VAL A 201 -8.58 6.90 -14.57
N ASN A 202 -7.99 5.71 -14.72
CA ASN A 202 -8.30 4.84 -15.85
C ASN A 202 -9.67 4.17 -15.64
N SER A 203 -10.54 4.23 -16.64
CA SER A 203 -11.86 3.57 -16.63
C SER A 203 -11.71 2.06 -16.41
N VAL A 204 -10.73 1.42 -17.04
CA VAL A 204 -10.46 -0.02 -16.86
C VAL A 204 -10.01 -0.41 -15.44
N SER A 205 -9.56 0.55 -14.63
CA SER A 205 -9.13 0.29 -13.25
C SER A 205 -10.30 0.29 -12.26
N ILE A 206 -11.48 0.72 -12.71
CA ILE A 206 -12.68 0.86 -11.89
C ILE A 206 -13.87 0.14 -12.52
N LYS A 207 -14.91 -0.11 -11.72
CA LYS A 207 -16.19 -0.67 -12.16
C LYS A 207 -17.30 0.10 -11.48
N PHE A 208 -18.33 0.47 -12.24
CA PHE A 208 -19.48 1.17 -11.68
C PHE A 208 -20.54 0.21 -11.14
N ASP A 209 -21.04 0.49 -9.94
CA ASP A 209 -22.18 -0.19 -9.31
C ASP A 209 -23.34 0.81 -9.07
N PRO A 210 -24.44 0.73 -9.85
CA PRO A 210 -25.59 1.62 -9.69
C PRO A 210 -26.48 1.28 -8.48
N SER A 211 -26.32 0.07 -7.90
CA SER A 211 -27.15 -0.38 -6.77
C SER A 211 -26.71 0.25 -5.44
N LYS A 212 -25.46 0.70 -5.36
CA LYS A 212 -24.87 1.34 -4.17
C LYS A 212 -25.07 2.84 -4.22
N ASP A 213 -25.86 3.38 -3.30
CA ASP A 213 -25.99 4.82 -3.08
C ASP A 213 -25.23 5.20 -1.81
N MET A 214 -23.95 5.51 -1.96
CA MET A 214 -23.12 6.01 -0.86
C MET A 214 -22.88 7.50 -1.06
N LYS A 215 -23.20 8.29 -0.02
CA LYS A 215 -22.96 9.73 -0.04
C LYS A 215 -21.49 10.03 0.25
N TYR A 216 -20.99 11.07 -0.41
CA TYR A 216 -19.67 11.60 -0.13
C TYR A 216 -19.70 12.44 1.16
N GLU A 217 -18.78 12.15 2.08
CA GLU A 217 -18.68 12.77 3.41
C GLU A 217 -17.39 13.61 3.57
N GLY A 218 -16.70 13.93 2.47
CA GLY A 218 -15.48 14.74 2.50
C GLY A 218 -15.74 16.25 2.45
N PRO A 219 -14.70 17.07 2.26
CA PRO A 219 -14.82 18.53 2.24
C PRO A 219 -15.83 19.02 1.19
N THR A 220 -16.71 19.94 1.58
CA THR A 220 -17.65 20.64 0.68
C THR A 220 -17.17 22.07 0.41
N LYS A 221 -17.63 22.67 -0.69
CA LYS A 221 -17.24 24.05 -1.05
C LYS A 221 -17.61 25.08 0.01
N GLU A 222 -18.65 24.84 0.81
CA GLU A 222 -19.06 25.78 1.87
C GLU A 222 -18.05 25.88 3.03
N ALA A 223 -17.11 24.94 3.14
CA ALA A 223 -16.09 24.95 4.19
C ALA A 223 -14.91 25.93 3.93
N LYS A 224 -14.93 26.69 2.83
CA LYS A 224 -13.87 27.66 2.45
C LYS A 224 -14.24 29.13 2.72
N ALA A 225 -15.21 29.41 3.60
CA ALA A 225 -15.60 30.77 3.99
C ALA A 225 -14.85 31.27 5.24
#